data_AF-A0A1E5SJU7-F1
#
_entry.id   AF-A0A1E5SJU7-F1
#
_cell.length_a   1.000
_cell.length_b   1.000
_cell.length_c   1.000
_cell.angle_alpha   90.00
_cell.angle_beta   90.00
_cell.angle_gamma   90.00
#
_symmetry.space_group_name_H-M   'P 1'
#
loop_
_entity.id
_entity.type
_entity.pdbx_description
1 polymer ?
#
loop_
_entity_poly.entity_id
_entity_poly.type
_entity_poly.pdbx_seq_one_letter_code
_entity_poly.pdbx_strand_id
1 'polypeptide(L)'
;MDVISINCSFSRYLYDKVEKIASLNKYDIVFFPDLMKNEISKETSIGLSMNNSLGKGELLKNEDINSLITNEILALKSRKIIIMGYPKTKTQFELLNEILNNKYDNIRFTGIFSATDKRKENIEQDKILKECFREKGRYIELSNFDDFLGDFIK
;
A
#
# COMPACT_ATOMS: atom_id res chain seq x y z
N MET A 1 -15.45 5.08 0.41
CA MET A 1 -14.41 4.06 0.18
C MET A 1 -13.62 3.87 1.47
N ASP A 2 -13.25 2.66 1.85
CA ASP A 2 -12.37 2.42 2.99
C ASP A 2 -11.02 1.84 2.53
N VAL A 3 -9.93 2.53 2.88
CA VAL A 3 -8.59 2.24 2.41
C VAL A 3 -7.67 2.11 3.61
N ILE A 4 -7.10 0.92 3.76
CA ILE A 4 -6.08 0.63 4.76
C ILE A 4 -4.75 0.48 4.03
N SER A 5 -3.73 1.20 4.47
CA SER A 5 -2.37 1.09 3.93
C SER A 5 -1.44 0.52 4.97
N ILE A 6 -0.75 -0.56 4.67
CA ILE A 6 0.22 -1.21 5.56
C ILE A 6 1.63 -0.78 5.14
N ASN A 7 2.17 0.16 5.92
CA ASN A 7 3.45 0.83 5.71
C ASN A 7 4.48 0.31 6.72
N CYS A 8 4.92 -0.93 6.50
CA CYS A 8 5.94 -1.56 7.32
C CYS A 8 6.75 -2.55 6.49
N SER A 9 7.84 -3.05 7.08
CA SER A 9 8.59 -4.18 6.52
C SER A 9 7.69 -5.39 6.27
N PHE A 10 7.74 -5.89 5.03
CA PHE A 10 7.03 -7.11 4.65
C PHE A 10 7.60 -8.33 5.40
N SER A 11 6.70 -9.19 5.86
CA SER A 11 7.01 -10.57 6.26
C SER A 11 5.87 -11.49 5.83
N ARG A 12 6.17 -12.76 5.56
CA ARG A 12 5.14 -13.76 5.24
C ARG A 12 4.09 -13.86 6.35
N TYR A 13 4.55 -13.84 7.60
CA TYR A 13 3.70 -13.85 8.78
C TYR A 13 2.70 -12.69 8.82
N LEU A 14 3.14 -11.47 8.49
CA LEU A 14 2.24 -10.32 8.37
C LEU A 14 1.21 -10.52 7.27
N TYR A 15 1.65 -10.99 6.10
CA TYR A 15 0.74 -11.21 4.97
C TYR A 15 -0.37 -12.19 5.32
N ASP A 16 -0.03 -13.33 5.93
CA ASP A 16 -1.02 -14.36 6.32
C ASP A 16 -2.07 -13.80 7.31
N LYS A 17 -1.66 -12.88 8.21
CA LYS A 17 -2.59 -12.18 9.10
C LYS A 17 -3.51 -11.21 8.36
N VAL A 18 -2.94 -10.43 7.45
CA VAL A 18 -3.69 -9.45 6.65
C VAL A 18 -4.71 -10.18 5.76
N GLU A 19 -4.32 -11.30 5.16
CA GLU A 19 -5.20 -12.18 4.38
C GLU A 19 -6.38 -12.68 5.23
N LYS A 20 -6.13 -13.15 6.45
CA LYS A 20 -7.19 -13.55 7.38
C LYS A 20 -8.16 -12.41 7.67
N ILE A 21 -7.66 -11.21 7.95
CA ILE A 21 -8.50 -10.03 8.24
C ILE A 21 -9.29 -9.58 7.02
N ALA A 22 -8.64 -9.57 5.86
CA ALA A 22 -9.27 -9.20 4.61
C ALA A 22 -10.43 -10.14 4.29
N SER A 23 -10.21 -11.44 4.43
CA SER A 23 -11.25 -12.47 4.25
C SER A 23 -12.42 -12.27 5.21
N LEU A 24 -12.15 -12.09 6.51
CA LEU A 24 -13.20 -11.91 7.52
C LEU A 24 -14.03 -10.63 7.32
N ASN A 25 -13.39 -9.55 6.85
CA ASN A 25 -14.01 -8.22 6.75
C ASN A 25 -14.38 -7.78 5.33
N LYS A 26 -14.18 -8.67 4.35
CA LYS A 26 -14.44 -8.46 2.91
C LYS A 26 -13.64 -7.28 2.33
N TYR A 27 -12.34 -7.26 2.61
CA TYR A 27 -11.40 -6.37 1.92
C TYR A 27 -10.75 -7.10 0.77
N ASP A 28 -10.51 -6.38 -0.33
CA ASP A 28 -9.60 -6.83 -1.37
C ASP A 28 -8.17 -6.42 -1.00
N ILE A 29 -7.21 -7.31 -1.21
CA ILE A 29 -5.79 -7.02 -0.97
C ILE A 29 -5.13 -6.57 -2.27
N VAL A 30 -4.52 -5.40 -2.21
CA VAL A 30 -3.65 -4.85 -3.25
C VAL A 30 -2.22 -4.99 -2.76
N PHE A 31 -1.53 -6.06 -3.17
CA PHE A 31 -0.15 -6.32 -2.74
C PHE A 31 0.85 -5.94 -3.84
N PHE A 32 1.55 -4.82 -3.65
CA PHE A 32 2.37 -4.20 -4.68
C PHE A 32 3.42 -5.13 -5.32
N PRO A 33 4.19 -5.94 -4.54
CA PRO A 33 5.13 -6.91 -5.12
C PRO A 33 4.48 -7.94 -6.05
N ASP A 34 3.25 -8.37 -5.77
CA ASP A 34 2.56 -9.33 -6.64
C ASP A 34 2.01 -8.68 -7.90
N LEU A 35 1.52 -7.43 -7.81
CA LEU A 35 1.18 -6.64 -8.99
C LEU A 35 2.38 -6.51 -9.94
N MET A 36 3.56 -6.17 -9.40
CA MET A 36 4.77 -6.07 -10.20
C MET A 36 5.15 -7.40 -10.85
N LYS A 37 5.16 -8.51 -10.08
CA LYS A 37 5.49 -9.83 -10.62
C LYS A 37 4.51 -10.24 -11.72
N ASN A 38 3.24 -9.91 -11.58
CA ASN A 38 2.23 -10.18 -12.60
C ASN A 38 2.52 -9.40 -13.88
N GLU A 39 2.87 -8.12 -13.82
CA GLU A 39 3.26 -7.35 -15.01
C GLU A 39 4.54 -7.89 -15.65
N ILE A 40 5.55 -8.21 -14.85
CA ILE A 40 6.83 -8.78 -15.33
C ILE A 40 6.60 -10.12 -16.04
N SER A 41 5.83 -11.03 -15.43
CA SER A 41 5.56 -12.35 -16.01
C SER A 41 4.71 -12.31 -17.28
N LYS A 42 3.86 -11.29 -17.43
CA LYS A 42 3.07 -11.04 -18.64
C LYS A 42 3.85 -10.27 -19.72
N GLU A 43 5.08 -9.86 -19.44
CA GLU A 43 5.94 -9.08 -20.33
C GLU A 43 5.25 -7.81 -20.85
N THR A 44 4.44 -7.15 -20.02
CA THR A 44 3.81 -5.87 -20.40
C THR A 44 4.87 -4.78 -20.54
N SER A 45 4.54 -3.66 -21.17
CA SER A 45 5.48 -2.53 -21.28
C SER A 45 6.00 -2.07 -19.92
N ILE A 46 5.11 -1.96 -18.93
CA ILE A 46 5.45 -1.62 -17.53
C ILE A 46 6.28 -2.76 -16.91
N GLY A 47 5.87 -4.02 -17.11
CA GLY A 47 6.58 -5.19 -16.62
C GLY A 47 8.03 -5.29 -17.11
N LEU A 48 8.26 -5.07 -18.40
CA LEU A 48 9.60 -5.07 -19.01
C LEU A 48 10.46 -3.92 -18.47
N SER A 49 9.89 -2.71 -18.32
CA SER A 49 10.59 -1.57 -17.73
C SER A 49 11.01 -1.85 -16.28
N MET A 50 10.08 -2.36 -15.46
CA MET A 50 10.35 -2.76 -14.08
C MET A 50 11.40 -3.87 -13.99
N ASN A 51 11.30 -4.90 -14.84
CA ASN A 51 12.27 -6.01 -14.86
C ASN A 51 13.68 -5.51 -15.21
N ASN A 52 13.78 -4.59 -16.17
CA ASN A 52 15.06 -3.97 -16.53
C ASN A 52 15.66 -3.15 -15.37
N SER A 53 14.86 -2.33 -14.66
CA SER A 53 15.36 -1.59 -13.48
C SER A 53 15.83 -2.56 -12.38
N LEU A 54 15.04 -3.60 -12.07
CA LEU A 54 15.41 -4.60 -11.07
C LEU A 54 16.68 -5.36 -11.45
N GLY A 55 16.82 -5.77 -12.71
CA GLY A 55 18.01 -6.46 -13.22
C GLY A 55 19.30 -5.64 -13.13
N LYS A 56 19.18 -4.31 -13.06
CA LYS A 56 20.30 -3.37 -12.88
C LYS A 56 20.54 -2.97 -11.42
N GLY A 57 19.69 -3.42 -10.49
CA GLY A 57 19.69 -2.95 -9.11
C GLY A 57 19.27 -1.49 -8.96
N GLU A 58 18.55 -0.94 -9.94
CA GLU A 58 18.04 0.42 -9.94
C GLU A 58 16.69 0.51 -9.23
N LEU A 59 16.37 1.70 -8.73
CA LEU A 59 15.02 2.00 -8.23
C LEU A 59 14.02 1.92 -9.39
N LEU A 60 12.82 1.43 -9.09
CA LEU A 60 11.71 1.46 -10.04
C LEU A 60 11.38 2.91 -10.40
N LYS A 61 11.06 3.16 -11.66
CA LYS A 61 10.65 4.49 -12.11
C LYS A 61 9.30 4.86 -11.51
N ASN A 62 9.15 6.12 -11.11
CA ASN A 62 7.89 6.63 -10.56
C ASN A 62 6.73 6.46 -11.55
N GLU A 63 6.97 6.69 -12.84
CA GLU A 63 5.98 6.49 -13.91
C GLU A 63 5.45 5.05 -13.99
N ASP A 64 6.32 4.05 -13.83
CA ASP A 64 5.94 2.64 -13.82
C ASP A 64 5.11 2.30 -12.57
N ILE A 65 5.55 2.78 -11.39
CA ILE A 65 4.82 2.61 -10.12
C ILE A 65 3.42 3.25 -10.21
N ASN A 66 3.36 4.48 -10.72
CA ASN A 66 2.13 5.26 -10.84
C ASN A 66 1.14 4.58 -11.80
N SER A 67 1.63 4.10 -12.95
CA SER A 67 0.81 3.39 -13.93
C SER A 67 0.27 2.08 -13.36
N LEU A 68 1.12 1.31 -12.67
CA LEU A 68 0.73 0.05 -12.04
C LEU A 68 -0.39 0.23 -11.02
N ILE A 69 -0.21 1.17 -10.08
CA ILE A 69 -1.22 1.45 -9.04
C ILE A 69 -2.50 2.02 -9.64
N THR A 70 -2.39 2.93 -10.62
CA THR A 70 -3.57 3.52 -11.27
C THR A 70 -4.43 2.44 -11.92
N ASN A 71 -3.81 1.56 -12.71
CA ASN A 71 -4.51 0.48 -13.38
C ASN A 71 -5.22 -0.44 -12.38
N GLU A 72 -4.55 -0.82 -11.31
CA GLU A 72 -5.11 -1.69 -10.28
C GLU A 72 -6.30 -1.04 -9.57
N ILE A 73 -6.14 0.19 -9.06
CA ILE A 73 -7.20 0.90 -8.33
C ILE A 73 -8.42 1.19 -9.22
N LEU A 74 -8.21 1.49 -10.51
CA LEU A 74 -9.30 1.68 -11.46
C LEU A 74 -10.04 0.38 -11.77
N ALA A 75 -9.35 -0.77 -11.78
CA ALA A 75 -9.96 -2.09 -11.99
C ALA A 75 -10.75 -2.61 -10.77
N LEU A 76 -10.39 -2.17 -9.55
CA LEU A 76 -11.05 -2.63 -8.32
C LEU A 76 -12.55 -2.26 -8.30
N LYS A 77 -13.37 -3.25 -7.94
CA LYS A 77 -14.83 -3.06 -7.74
C LYS A 77 -15.20 -2.91 -6.27
N SER A 78 -14.36 -3.38 -5.35
CA SER A 78 -14.61 -3.29 -3.92
C SER A 78 -14.51 -1.87 -3.40
N ARG A 79 -15.33 -1.56 -2.40
CA ARG A 79 -15.27 -0.30 -1.64
C ARG A 79 -14.36 -0.39 -0.40
N LYS A 80 -13.71 -1.53 -0.18
CA LYS A 80 -12.87 -1.86 0.97
C LYS A 80 -11.57 -2.50 0.48
N ILE A 81 -10.45 -1.80 0.64
CA ILE A 81 -9.15 -2.28 0.15
C ILE A 81 -8.08 -2.19 1.23
N ILE A 82 -7.20 -3.19 1.26
CA ILE A 82 -5.95 -3.16 2.02
C ILE A 82 -4.81 -3.11 1.01
N ILE A 83 -4.03 -2.04 1.04
CA ILE A 83 -2.84 -1.86 0.20
C ILE A 83 -1.61 -2.21 1.04
N MET A 84 -0.78 -3.10 0.51
CA MET A 84 0.47 -3.53 1.15
C MET A 84 1.66 -3.13 0.29
N GLY A 85 2.56 -2.33 0.86
CA GLY A 85 3.79 -1.88 0.19
C GLY A 85 3.67 -0.57 -0.60
N TYR A 86 2.54 0.14 -0.50
CA TYR A 86 2.29 1.44 -1.13
C TYR A 86 1.24 2.22 -0.32
N PRO A 87 1.34 3.57 -0.19
CA PRO A 87 2.39 4.43 -0.70
C PRO A 87 3.63 4.49 0.21
N LYS A 88 4.81 4.71 -0.39
CA LYS A 88 6.10 4.91 0.30
C LYS A 88 6.55 6.36 0.34
N THR A 89 5.93 7.25 -0.43
CA THR A 89 6.25 8.68 -0.46
C THR A 89 5.00 9.54 -0.43
N LYS A 90 5.14 10.81 -0.06
CA LYS A 90 4.05 11.80 -0.12
C LYS A 90 3.43 11.89 -1.52
N THR A 91 4.26 11.96 -2.56
CA THR A 91 3.80 12.03 -3.95
C THR A 91 2.96 10.80 -4.34
N GLN A 92 3.34 9.62 -3.87
CA GLN A 92 2.56 8.39 -4.07
C GLN A 92 1.22 8.44 -3.32
N PHE A 93 1.21 8.99 -2.10
CA PHE A 93 -0.04 9.18 -1.37
C PHE A 93 -0.97 10.20 -2.05
N GLU A 94 -0.42 11.31 -2.55
CA GLU A 94 -1.19 12.34 -3.28
C GLU A 94 -1.83 11.75 -4.54
N LEU A 95 -1.07 10.97 -5.32
CA LEU A 95 -1.59 10.26 -6.48
C LEU A 95 -2.70 9.26 -6.09
N LEU A 96 -2.49 8.45 -5.06
CA LEU A 96 -3.51 7.52 -4.56
C LEU A 96 -4.80 8.24 -4.20
N ASN A 97 -4.66 9.34 -3.46
CA ASN A 97 -5.78 10.16 -3.04
C ASN A 97 -6.50 10.76 -4.26
N GLU A 98 -5.78 11.26 -5.26
CA GLU A 98 -6.37 11.78 -6.51
C GLU A 98 -7.17 10.71 -7.25
N ILE A 99 -6.56 9.54 -7.53
CA ILE A 99 -7.21 8.44 -8.26
C ILE A 99 -8.51 8.02 -7.56
N LEU A 100 -8.47 7.90 -6.22
CA LEU A 100 -9.64 7.47 -5.45
C LEU A 100 -10.73 8.55 -5.41
N ASN A 101 -10.38 9.84 -5.26
CA ASN A 101 -11.37 10.93 -5.25
C ASN A 101 -12.08 11.09 -6.60
N ASN A 102 -11.42 10.72 -7.70
CA ASN A 102 -12.05 10.71 -9.03
C ASN A 102 -13.12 9.62 -9.19
N LYS A 103 -13.10 8.57 -8.36
CA LYS A 103 -13.96 7.39 -8.50
C LYS A 103 -14.98 7.23 -7.37
N TYR A 104 -14.67 7.74 -6.18
CA TYR A 104 -15.47 7.50 -4.99
C TYR A 104 -15.64 8.75 -4.14
N ASP A 105 -16.88 9.01 -3.73
CA ASP A 105 -17.17 9.95 -2.66
C ASP A 105 -16.85 9.34 -1.28
N ASN A 106 -16.45 10.20 -0.34
CA ASN A 106 -16.21 9.87 1.07
C ASN A 106 -15.20 8.72 1.28
N ILE A 107 -13.91 9.05 1.12
CA ILE A 107 -12.81 8.10 1.34
C ILE A 107 -12.34 8.18 2.79
N ARG A 108 -12.18 7.02 3.43
CA ARG A 108 -11.57 6.87 4.74
C ARG A 108 -10.19 6.24 4.56
N PHE A 109 -9.14 6.98 4.90
CA PHE A 109 -7.78 6.49 4.92
C PHE A 109 -7.36 6.05 6.33
N THR A 110 -6.79 4.86 6.45
CA THR A 110 -6.10 4.38 7.65
C THR A 110 -4.69 3.92 7.28
N GLY A 111 -3.67 4.64 7.74
CA GLY A 111 -2.27 4.22 7.59
C GLY A 111 -1.83 3.37 8.78
N ILE A 112 -1.11 2.28 8.54
CA ILE A 112 -0.62 1.39 9.60
C ILE A 112 0.88 1.31 9.52
N PHE A 113 1.54 1.68 10.60
CA PHE A 113 2.99 1.81 10.68
C PHE A 113 3.54 0.92 11.80
N SER A 114 4.76 0.43 11.61
CA SER A 114 5.48 -0.24 12.69
C SER A 114 6.18 0.79 13.57
N ALA A 115 5.95 0.75 14.88
CA ALA A 115 6.68 1.55 15.86
C ALA A 115 8.14 1.07 16.02
N THR A 116 8.47 -0.13 15.52
CA THR A 116 9.77 -0.78 15.70
C THR A 116 10.65 -0.78 14.44
N ASP A 117 10.14 -0.34 13.28
CA ASP A 117 10.94 -0.21 12.06
C ASP A 117 11.84 1.04 12.14
N LYS A 118 13.08 0.85 12.64
CA LYS A 118 14.02 1.94 12.96
C LYS A 118 15.01 2.28 11.83
N ARG A 119 14.76 1.84 10.59
CA ARG A 119 15.66 2.18 9.47
C ARG A 119 15.60 3.69 9.21
N LYS A 120 16.76 4.37 9.25
CA LYS A 120 16.83 5.86 9.20
C LYS A 120 16.10 6.46 8.00
N GLU A 121 16.22 5.84 6.84
CA GLU A 121 15.52 6.23 5.60
C GLU A 121 14.00 6.18 5.72
N ASN A 122 13.47 5.23 6.49
CA ASN A 122 12.05 5.12 6.75
C ASN A 122 11.56 6.15 7.76
N ILE A 123 12.38 6.60 8.72
CA ILE A 123 11.91 7.49 9.80
C ILE A 123 11.38 8.81 9.24
N GLU A 124 12.13 9.46 8.33
CA GLU A 124 11.70 10.75 7.77
C GLU A 124 10.51 10.58 6.82
N GLN A 125 10.57 9.56 5.96
CA GLN A 125 9.47 9.27 5.01
C GLN A 125 8.18 8.86 5.74
N ASP A 126 8.28 8.02 6.77
CA ASP A 126 7.16 7.60 7.60
C ASP A 126 6.57 8.78 8.36
N LYS A 127 7.40 9.70 8.88
CA LYS A 127 6.89 10.92 9.52
C LYS A 127 6.04 11.73 8.55
N ILE A 128 6.52 11.96 7.34
CA ILE A 128 5.79 12.69 6.29
C ILE A 128 4.50 11.94 5.90
N LEU A 129 4.58 10.63 5.68
CA LEU A 129 3.41 9.81 5.34
C LEU A 129 2.37 9.79 6.46
N LYS A 130 2.79 9.68 7.72
CA LYS A 130 1.89 9.73 8.88
C LYS A 130 1.11 11.03 8.93
N GLU A 131 1.74 12.17 8.63
CA GLU A 131 1.03 13.44 8.49
C GLU A 131 0.00 13.39 7.36
N CYS A 132 0.36 12.85 6.19
CA CYS A 132 -0.59 12.70 5.07
C CYS A 132 -1.82 11.86 5.45
N PHE A 133 -1.61 10.72 6.14
CA PHE A 133 -2.69 9.89 6.65
C PHE A 133 -3.52 10.59 7.74
N ARG A 134 -2.89 11.38 8.61
CA ARG A 134 -3.58 12.17 9.64
C ARG A 134 -4.46 13.25 9.01
N GLU A 135 -3.99 13.95 7.99
CA GLU A 135 -4.75 15.01 7.30
C GLU A 135 -5.99 14.48 6.57
N LYS A 136 -5.92 13.26 6.02
CA LYS A 136 -7.01 12.65 5.23
C LYS A 136 -7.83 11.60 5.99
N GLY A 137 -7.45 11.28 7.22
CA GLY A 137 -8.06 10.20 7.98
C GLY A 137 -7.33 9.97 9.30
N ARG A 138 -6.74 8.80 9.46
CA ARG A 138 -5.95 8.47 10.65
C ARG A 138 -4.75 7.58 10.31
N TYR A 139 -3.84 7.45 11.25
CA TYR A 139 -2.87 6.36 11.26
C TYR A 139 -2.86 5.62 12.61
N ILE A 140 -2.35 4.40 12.59
CA ILE A 140 -2.13 3.54 13.76
C ILE A 140 -0.66 3.14 13.75
N GLU A 141 -0.02 3.23 14.91
CA GLU A 141 1.31 2.69 15.13
C GLU A 141 1.21 1.42 15.96
N LEU A 142 1.83 0.36 15.46
CA LEU A 142 1.82 -0.95 16.12
C LEU A 142 3.21 -1.29 16.62
N SER A 143 3.29 -1.65 17.90
CA SER A 143 4.51 -2.20 18.48
C SER A 143 4.64 -3.69 18.17
N ASN A 144 3.51 -4.41 18.10
CA ASN A 144 3.40 -5.78 17.62
C ASN A 144 2.24 -5.90 16.60
N PHE A 145 2.46 -6.62 15.50
CA PHE A 145 1.41 -6.93 14.53
C PHE A 145 0.40 -7.98 15.03
N ASP A 146 0.62 -8.62 16.18
CA ASP A 146 -0.46 -9.33 16.89
C ASP A 146 -1.61 -8.39 17.29
N ASP A 147 -1.28 -7.14 17.63
CA ASP A 147 -2.26 -6.13 18.05
C ASP A 147 -3.16 -5.69 16.89
N PHE A 148 -2.69 -5.84 15.65
CA PHE A 148 -3.41 -5.51 14.41
C PHE A 148 -4.79 -6.21 14.33
N LEU A 149 -4.94 -7.42 14.89
CA LEU A 149 -6.23 -8.13 14.88
C LEU A 149 -7.24 -7.52 15.86
N GLY A 150 -6.79 -7.04 17.02
CA GLY A 150 -7.67 -6.56 18.09
C GLY A 150 -8.40 -5.27 17.73
N ASP A 151 -7.75 -4.39 16.97
CA ASP A 151 -8.27 -3.07 16.60
C ASP A 151 -9.20 -3.09 15.38
N PHE A 152 -9.17 -4.15 14.57
CA PHE A 152 -9.99 -4.30 13.36
C PHE A 152 -11.24 -5.19 13.53
N ILE A 153 -11.31 -5.97 14.63
CA ILE A 153 -12.42 -6.90 14.92
C ILE A 153 -13.51 -6.25 15.80
N LYS A 154 -13.31 -5.03 16.30
CA LYS A 154 -14.30 -4.30 17.12
C LYS A 154 -15.15 -3.32 16.32
#